data_AF-A0A7W1QQR9-F1
#
_entry.id   AF-A0A7W1QQR9-F1
#
_cell.length_a   1.000
_cell.length_b   1.000
_cell.length_c   1.000
_cell.angle_alpha   90.00
_cell.angle_beta   90.00
_cell.angle_gamma   90.00
#
_symmetry.space_group_name_H-M   'P 1'
#
loop_
_entity.id
_entity.type
_entity.pdbx_description
1 polymer ?
#
loop_
_entity_poly.entity_id
_entity_poly.type
_entity_poly.pdbx_seq_one_letter_code
_entity_poly.pdbx_strand_id
1 'polypeptide(L)'
;MTCHNCQIAAKKFGKDRYGSQCFRCNGCRKTFSEPKDKPLGSMYLPLEKALMCLHLLVEGVSIRSIQRVTGVEKKTILSLLVLVGEKCERLLDEKIRKVKVNKPVA
;
A
#
# COMPACT_ATOMS: atom_id res chain seq x y z
N MET A 1 23.06 -1.28 -2.01
CA MET A 1 22.03 -0.38 -2.58
C MET A 1 22.55 0.22 -3.88
N THR A 2 21.87 -0.04 -5.01
CA THR A 2 22.32 0.36 -6.35
C THR A 2 21.60 1.63 -6.78
N CYS A 3 22.32 2.57 -7.38
CA CYS A 3 21.70 3.78 -7.91
C CYS A 3 20.87 3.46 -9.16
N HIS A 4 19.57 3.78 -9.16
CA HIS A 4 18.70 3.56 -10.32
C HIS A 4 19.18 4.29 -11.60
N ASN A 5 19.84 5.44 -11.44
CA ASN A 5 20.30 6.27 -12.56
C ASN A 5 21.65 5.82 -13.13
N CYS A 6 22.60 5.46 -12.26
CA CYS A 6 23.98 5.17 -12.65
C CYS A 6 24.32 3.67 -12.62
N GLN A 7 23.43 2.84 -12.09
CA GLN A 7 23.60 1.39 -11.89
C GLN A 7 24.86 0.97 -11.09
N ILE A 8 25.53 1.91 -10.41
CA ILE A 8 26.66 1.64 -9.52
C ILE A 8 26.24 1.53 -8.05
N ALA A 9 27.09 0.89 -7.24
CA ALA A 9 26.93 0.81 -5.79
C ALA A 9 26.97 2.22 -5.16
N ALA A 10 25.97 2.54 -4.34
CA ALA A 10 25.90 3.77 -3.57
C ALA A 10 26.46 3.57 -2.16
N LYS A 11 27.11 4.60 -1.60
CA LYS A 11 27.65 4.58 -0.24
C LYS A 11 26.60 4.99 0.79
N LYS A 12 26.69 4.47 2.02
CA LYS A 12 25.87 4.93 3.15
C LYS A 12 26.11 6.42 3.41
N PHE A 13 25.03 7.16 3.67
CA PHE A 13 25.03 8.61 3.85
C PHE A 13 24.02 9.01 4.93
N GLY A 14 24.37 8.81 6.19
CA GLY A 14 23.51 9.19 7.32
C GLY A 14 22.15 8.48 7.35
N LYS A 15 21.23 9.02 8.15
CA LYS A 15 19.84 8.54 8.28
C LYS A 15 18.87 9.69 8.09
N ASP A 16 17.66 9.40 7.64
CA ASP A 16 16.58 10.39 7.61
C ASP A 16 16.03 10.68 9.02
N ARG A 17 15.08 11.63 9.11
CA ARG A 17 14.41 11.99 10.38
C ARG A 17 13.62 10.84 11.03
N TYR A 18 13.33 9.79 10.28
CA TYR A 18 12.61 8.59 10.71
C TYR A 18 13.57 7.41 10.97
N GLY A 19 14.88 7.65 10.94
CA GLY A 19 15.92 6.65 11.18
C GLY A 19 16.28 5.75 9.99
N SER A 20 15.66 5.95 8.82
CA SER A 20 15.93 5.12 7.64
C SER A 20 17.29 5.43 7.04
N GLN A 21 18.03 4.40 6.63
CA GLN A 21 19.34 4.56 6.00
C GLN A 21 19.22 5.31 4.67
N CYS A 22 19.98 6.40 4.54
CA CYS A 22 20.13 7.12 3.28
C CYS A 22 21.43 6.68 2.60
N PHE A 23 21.43 6.69 1.27
CA PHE A 23 22.55 6.33 0.41
C PHE A 23 22.82 7.47 -0.56
N ARG A 24 24.09 7.71 -0.88
CA ARG A 24 24.52 8.70 -1.88
C ARG A 24 25.30 8.02 -2.98
N CYS A 25 24.88 8.21 -4.23
CA CYS A 25 25.61 7.70 -5.38
C CYS A 25 26.92 8.48 -5.57
N ASN A 26 28.04 7.79 -5.85
CA ASN A 26 29.32 8.46 -6.12
C ASN A 26 29.40 9.09 -7.52
N GLY A 27 28.60 8.61 -8.49
CA GLY A 27 28.55 9.14 -9.86
C GLY A 27 27.65 10.37 -9.98
N CYS A 28 26.34 10.20 -9.80
CA CYS A 28 25.39 11.31 -9.94
C CYS A 28 25.16 12.14 -8.67
N ARG A 29 25.75 11.78 -7.54
CA ARG A 29 25.59 12.45 -6.23
C ARG A 29 24.16 12.50 -5.67
N LYS A 30 23.17 11.88 -6.33
CA LYS A 30 21.79 11.75 -5.84
C LYS A 30 21.76 10.96 -4.52
N THR A 31 20.95 11.44 -3.58
CA THR A 31 20.69 10.81 -2.29
C THR A 31 19.32 10.15 -2.31
N PHE A 32 19.24 8.92 -1.81
CA PHE A 32 18.01 8.13 -1.80
C PHE A 32 18.02 7.17 -0.63
N SER A 33 16.85 6.80 -0.13
CA SER A 33 16.68 5.82 0.95
C SER A 33 16.39 4.43 0.41
N GLU A 34 16.49 3.42 1.28
CA GLU A 34 15.98 2.08 0.97
C GLU A 34 14.50 2.14 0.57
N PRO A 35 14.08 1.40 -0.48
CA PRO A 35 12.69 1.33 -0.87
C PRO A 35 11.96 0.62 0.27
N LYS A 36 10.95 1.28 0.83
CA LYS A 36 10.07 0.67 1.82
C LYS A 36 8.86 0.11 1.12
N ASP A 37 8.44 -1.09 1.50
CA ASP A 37 7.15 -1.60 1.09
C ASP A 37 6.05 -0.70 1.62
N LYS A 38 5.29 -0.09 0.70
CA LYS A 38 4.16 0.78 1.00
C LYS A 38 2.88 0.09 0.58
N PRO A 39 2.33 -0.81 1.42
CA PRO A 39 1.14 -1.58 1.08
C PRO A 39 -0.10 -0.68 0.88
N LEU A 40 -0.09 0.56 1.36
CA LEU A 40 -1.18 1.53 1.15
C LEU A 40 -0.79 2.68 0.19
N GLY A 41 0.27 2.49 -0.60
CA GLY A 41 0.72 3.49 -1.58
C GLY A 41 1.12 4.82 -0.93
N SER A 42 0.38 5.89 -1.24
CA SER A 42 0.62 7.24 -0.71
C SER A 42 -0.13 7.55 0.58
N MET A 43 -0.96 6.65 1.10
CA MET A 43 -1.70 6.90 2.33
C MET A 43 -0.75 6.99 3.54
N TYR A 44 -0.99 7.99 4.39
CA TYR A 44 -0.29 8.16 5.67
C TYR A 44 -0.94 7.39 6.84
N LEU A 45 -2.04 6.68 6.57
CA LEU A 45 -2.75 5.89 7.57
C LEU A 45 -1.85 4.72 8.02
N PRO A 46 -1.62 4.52 9.34
CA PRO A 46 -0.88 3.36 9.83
C PRO A 46 -1.56 2.06 9.38
N LEU A 47 -0.75 1.07 9.00
CA LEU A 47 -1.24 -0.19 8.45
C LEU A 47 -2.23 -0.89 9.39
N GLU A 48 -1.93 -0.94 10.68
CA GLU A 48 -2.81 -1.56 11.69
C GLU A 48 -4.20 -0.90 11.74
N LYS A 49 -4.26 0.44 11.66
CA LYS A 49 -5.54 1.16 11.60
C LYS A 49 -6.28 0.88 10.30
N ALA A 50 -5.57 0.82 9.18
CA ALA A 50 -6.18 0.46 7.90
C ALA A 50 -6.79 -0.95 7.95
N LEU A 51 -6.07 -1.92 8.50
CA LEU A 51 -6.58 -3.29 8.68
C LEU A 51 -7.82 -3.30 9.58
N MET A 52 -7.81 -2.58 10.70
CA MET A 52 -8.99 -2.46 11.58
C MET A 52 -10.20 -1.90 10.83
N CYS A 53 -10.03 -0.84 10.03
CA CYS A 53 -11.11 -0.30 9.20
C CYS A 53 -11.61 -1.33 8.18
N LEU A 54 -10.72 -2.07 7.52
CA LEU A 54 -11.08 -3.09 6.53
C LEU A 54 -11.83 -4.26 7.16
N HIS A 55 -11.40 -4.75 8.33
CA HIS A 55 -12.13 -5.79 9.05
C HIS A 55 -13.56 -5.34 9.36
N LEU A 56 -13.74 -4.14 9.90
CA LEU A 56 -15.09 -3.62 10.19
C LEU A 56 -15.95 -3.46 8.92
N LEU A 57 -15.35 -3.07 7.79
CA LEU A 57 -16.05 -2.99 6.51
C LEU A 57 -16.55 -4.38 6.05
N VAL A 58 -15.71 -5.41 6.19
CA VAL A 58 -16.06 -6.79 5.84
C VAL A 58 -17.17 -7.35 6.74
N GLU A 59 -17.18 -6.98 8.02
CA GLU A 59 -18.26 -7.31 8.97
C GLU A 59 -19.56 -6.51 8.72
N GLY A 60 -19.60 -5.65 7.69
CA GLY A 60 -20.79 -4.89 7.33
C GLY A 60 -21.04 -3.64 8.19
N VAL A 61 -20.04 -3.17 8.95
CA VAL A 61 -20.18 -1.98 9.80
C VAL A 61 -20.24 -0.71 8.95
N SER A 62 -21.21 0.17 9.24
CA SER A 62 -21.33 1.45 8.53
C SER A 62 -20.08 2.32 8.67
N ILE A 63 -19.71 3.07 7.62
CA ILE A 63 -18.55 3.99 7.62
C ILE A 63 -18.58 4.97 8.79
N ARG A 64 -19.77 5.47 9.16
CA ARG A 64 -19.94 6.38 10.31
C ARG A 64 -19.60 5.70 11.63
N SER A 65 -19.99 4.43 11.81
CA SER A 65 -19.62 3.66 13.00
C SER A 65 -18.11 3.39 13.03
N ILE A 66 -17.49 3.06 11.89
CA ILE A 66 -16.04 2.86 11.80
C ILE A 66 -15.29 4.15 12.17
N GLN A 67 -15.74 5.31 11.68
CA GLN A 67 -15.16 6.61 12.04
C GLN A 67 -15.19 6.83 13.57
N ARG A 68 -16.32 6.52 14.23
CA ARG A 68 -16.45 6.67 15.69
C ARG A 68 -15.55 5.71 16.46
N VAL A 69 -15.43 4.46 16.01
CA VAL A 69 -14.64 3.41 16.69
C VAL A 69 -13.15 3.62 16.51
N THR A 70 -12.71 3.96 15.30
CA THR A 70 -11.27 4.00 14.93
C THR A 70 -10.66 5.40 15.02
N GLY A 71 -11.50 6.44 15.08
CA GLY A 71 -11.12 7.84 14.96
C GLY A 71 -10.65 8.24 13.55
N VAL A 72 -10.74 7.35 12.57
CA VAL A 72 -10.32 7.63 11.19
C VAL A 72 -11.42 8.41 10.48
N GLU A 73 -11.06 9.52 9.84
CA GLU A 73 -12.01 10.37 9.12
C GLU A 73 -12.67 9.61 7.95
N LYS A 74 -13.98 9.82 7.73
CA LYS A 74 -14.79 9.07 6.76
C LYS A 74 -14.25 9.10 5.32
N LYS A 75 -13.73 10.21 4.82
CA LYS A 75 -13.13 10.29 3.49
C LYS A 75 -11.85 9.46 3.41
N THR A 76 -11.09 9.37 4.51
CA THR A 76 -9.94 8.47 4.60
C THR A 76 -10.38 7.01 4.51
N ILE A 77 -11.45 6.61 5.21
CA ILE A 77 -12.02 5.25 5.14
C ILE A 77 -12.50 4.94 3.70
N LEU A 78 -13.21 5.88 3.07
CA LEU A 78 -13.67 5.74 1.69
C LEU A 78 -12.51 5.63 0.69
N SER A 79 -11.47 6.44 0.86
CA SER A 79 -10.27 6.38 0.01
C SER A 79 -9.53 5.05 0.19
N LEU A 80 -9.49 4.51 1.41
CA LEU A 80 -8.93 3.20 1.70
C LEU A 80 -9.74 2.11 0.99
N LEU A 81 -11.07 2.19 1.03
CA LEU A 81 -11.96 1.25 0.37
C LEU A 81 -11.74 1.24 -1.16
N VAL A 82 -11.61 2.41 -1.79
CA VAL A 82 -11.30 2.50 -3.23
C VAL A 82 -9.94 1.88 -3.53
N LEU A 83 -8.89 2.27 -2.79
CA LEU A 83 -7.53 1.76 -2.98
C LEU A 83 -7.46 0.23 -2.86
N VAL A 84 -8.13 -0.33 -1.86
CA VAL A 84 -8.16 -1.78 -1.64
C VAL A 84 -9.05 -2.47 -2.67
N GLY A 85 -10.17 -1.86 -3.07
CA GLY A 85 -11.02 -2.35 -4.15
C GLY A 85 -10.27 -2.56 -5.46
N GLU A 86 -9.47 -1.56 -5.89
CA GLU A 86 -8.60 -1.68 -7.08
C GLU A 86 -7.59 -2.83 -6.95
N LYS A 87 -7.08 -3.09 -5.73
CA LYS A 87 -6.17 -4.21 -5.49
C LYS A 87 -6.89 -5.55 -5.51
N CYS A 88 -8.11 -5.61 -4.98
CA CYS A 88 -8.95 -6.79 -5.04
C CYS A 88 -9.31 -7.13 -6.48
N GLU A 89 -9.58 -6.13 -7.33
CA GLU A 89 -9.82 -6.33 -8.76
C GLU A 89 -8.61 -6.96 -9.46
N ARG A 90 -7.40 -6.42 -9.23
CA ARG A 90 -6.15 -7.00 -9.76
C ARG A 90 -5.93 -8.42 -9.25
N LEU A 91 -6.16 -8.65 -7.96
CA LEU A 91 -6.05 -9.98 -7.36
C LEU A 91 -7.06 -10.95 -7.99
N LEU A 92 -8.29 -10.50 -8.25
CA LEU A 92 -9.32 -11.29 -8.89
C LEU A 92 -8.90 -11.70 -10.31
N ASP A 93 -8.40 -10.77 -11.12
CA ASP A 93 -7.92 -11.03 -12.48
C ASP A 93 -6.71 -11.99 -12.51
N GLU A 94 -5.83 -11.88 -11.52
CA GLU A 94 -4.69 -12.80 -11.37
C GLU A 94 -5.12 -14.21 -10.95
N LYS A 95 -6.12 -14.32 -10.05
CA LYS A 95 -6.53 -15.59 -9.44
C LYS A 95 -7.62 -16.33 -10.22
N ILE A 96 -8.59 -15.62 -10.77
CA ILE A 96 -9.71 -16.18 -11.52
C ILE A 96 -9.32 -16.30 -12.99
N ARG A 97 -8.57 -17.37 -13.30
CA ARG A 97 -8.16 -17.69 -14.67
C ARG A 97 -8.61 -19.10 -15.04
N LYS A 98 -9.07 -19.28 -16.27
CA LYS A 98 -9.48 -20.59 -16.84
C LYS A 98 -10.57 -21.30 -16.05
N VAL A 99 -11.49 -20.55 -15.44
CA VAL A 99 -12.63 -21.14 -14.71
C VAL A 99 -13.64 -21.69 -15.73
N LYS A 100 -13.96 -22.99 -15.63
CA LYS A 100 -15.00 -23.61 -16.44
C LYS A 100 -16.37 -23.18 -15.92
N VAL A 101 -17.09 -22.40 -16.71
CA VAL A 101 -18.47 -22.02 -16.40
C VAL A 101 -19.40 -23.01 -17.09
N ASN A 102 -20.12 -23.81 -16.31
CA ASN A 102 -21.25 -24.56 -16.86
C ASN A 102 -22.36 -23.57 -17.18
N LYS A 103 -22.78 -23.52 -18.45
CA LYS A 103 -23.96 -22.74 -18.82
C LYS A 103 -25.17 -23.34 -18.11
N PRO A 104 -26.06 -22.52 -17.51
CA PRO A 104 -27.33 -23.03 -17.02
C PRO A 104 -28.09 -23.64 -18.21
N VAL A 105 -28.56 -24.87 -18.02
CA VAL A 105 -29.44 -25.55 -18.98
C VAL A 105 -30.76 -24.80 -18.97
N ALA A 106 -31.17 -24.29 -20.13
CA ALA A 106 -32.47 -23.68 -20.36
C ALA A 106 -33.57 -24.74 -20.45
#